data_AF-A0A356XJG5-F1
#
_entry.id   AF-A0A356XJG5-F1
#
_cell.length_a   1.000
_cell.length_b   1.000
_cell.length_c   1.000
_cell.angle_alpha   90.00
_cell.angle_beta   90.00
_cell.angle_gamma   90.00
#
_symmetry.space_group_name_H-M   'P 1'
#
loop_
_entity.id
_entity.type
_entity.pdbx_description
1 polymer ?
#
loop_
_entity_poly.entity_id
_entity_poly.type
_entity_poly.pdbx_seq_one_letter_code
_entity_poly.pdbx_strand_id
1 'polypeptide(L)' 'FVKLAEAYGATGMRIENTGDVKPVLEAALAVCGPVVVDCRISEDENVLPIIPPGLTVDQIVTDM' A
#
# COMPACT_ATOMS: atom_id res chain seq x y z
N PHE A 1 -10.50 -4.71 5.27
CA PHE A 1 -10.36 -5.87 4.36
C PHE A 1 -9.99 -7.18 5.07
N VAL A 2 -9.35 -7.14 6.26
CA VAL A 2 -9.00 -8.33 7.06
C VAL A 2 -10.15 -9.35 7.20
N LYS A 3 -11.30 -8.93 7.75
CA LYS A 3 -12.45 -9.83 7.96
C LYS A 3 -13.05 -10.37 6.67
N LEU A 4 -12.93 -9.63 5.56
CA LEU A 4 -13.37 -10.09 4.25
C LEU A 4 -12.44 -11.20 3.74
N ALA A 5 -11.13 -11.05 3.87
CA ALA A 5 -10.18 -12.10 3.50
C ALA A 5 -10.44 -13.40 4.27
N GLU A 6 -10.62 -13.28 5.60
CA GLU A 6 -10.96 -14.42 6.46
C GLU A 6 -12.26 -15.12 6.03
N ALA A 7 -13.30 -14.36 5.65
CA ALA A 7 -14.57 -14.92 5.18
C ALA A 7 -14.43 -15.73 3.88
N TYR A 8 -13.40 -15.46 3.07
CA TYR A 8 -13.09 -16.18 1.82
C TYR A 8 -12.00 -17.25 2.01
N GLY A 9 -11.59 -17.53 3.25
CA GLY A 9 -10.59 -18.56 3.57
C GLY A 9 -9.13 -18.12 3.38
N ALA A 10 -8.87 -16.82 3.19
CA ALA A 10 -7.52 -16.26 3.17
C ALA A 10 -7.11 -15.70 4.53
N THR A 11 -5.81 -15.61 4.80
CA THR A 11 -5.31 -14.91 5.98
C THR A 11 -5.43 -13.39 5.78
N GLY A 12 -6.07 -12.69 6.72
CA GLY A 12 -6.14 -11.23 6.71
C GLY A 12 -5.11 -10.61 7.67
N MET A 13 -4.36 -9.62 7.22
CA MET A 13 -3.43 -8.84 8.04
C MET A 13 -3.59 -7.33 7.77
N ARG A 14 -3.07 -6.48 8.65
CA ARG A 14 -3.19 -5.03 8.55
C ARG A 14 -1.89 -4.33 8.93
N ILE A 15 -1.54 -3.31 8.16
CA ILE A 15 -0.47 -2.35 8.46
C ILE A 15 -1.17 -1.03 8.70
N GLU A 16 -1.05 -0.46 9.91
CA GLU A 16 -1.64 0.83 10.25
C GLU A 16 -0.56 1.92 10.33
N ASN A 17 0.66 1.55 10.72
CA ASN A 17 1.78 2.46 10.94
C ASN A 17 3.08 1.93 10.32
N THR A 18 4.07 2.82 10.16
CA THR A 18 5.38 2.49 9.56
C THR A 18 6.13 1.36 10.30
N GLY A 19 5.96 1.26 11.62
CA GLY A 19 6.56 0.19 12.42
C GLY A 19 6.01 -1.21 12.11
N ASP A 20 4.80 -1.30 11.56
CA ASP A 20 4.13 -2.57 11.27
C ASP A 20 4.62 -3.20 9.96
N VAL A 21 5.19 -2.39 9.07
CA VAL A 21 5.51 -2.79 7.69
C VAL A 21 6.36 -4.05 7.66
N LYS A 22 7.53 -4.01 8.31
CA LYS A 22 8.45 -5.14 8.31
C LYS A 22 7.87 -6.40 8.97
N PRO A 23 7.39 -6.36 10.24
CA PRO A 23 6.90 -7.57 10.89
C PRO A 23 5.65 -8.17 10.21
N VAL A 24 4.74 -7.34 9.68
CA VAL A 24 3.54 -7.84 9.00
C VAL A 24 3.89 -8.48 7.65
N LEU A 25 4.78 -7.87 6.87
CA LEU A 25 5.20 -8.46 5.60
C LEU A 25 5.98 -9.77 5.79
N GLU A 26 6.86 -9.83 6.80
CA GLU A 26 7.56 -11.08 7.16
C GLU A 26 6.57 -12.17 7.55
N ALA A 27 5.56 -11.86 8.38
CA ALA A 27 4.51 -12.79 8.75
C ALA A 27 3.68 -13.23 7.54
N ALA A 28 3.28 -12.29 6.67
CA ALA A 28 2.48 -12.57 5.47
C ALA A 28 3.19 -13.52 4.51
N LEU A 29 4.49 -13.29 4.26
CA LEU A 29 5.29 -14.12 3.35
C LEU A 29 5.60 -15.52 3.92
N ALA A 30 5.55 -15.69 5.24
CA ALA A 30 5.74 -16.99 5.89
C ALA A 30 4.48 -17.88 5.85
N VAL A 31 3.30 -17.31 5.56
CA VAL A 31 2.06 -18.08 5.47
C VAL A 31 2.07 -18.94 4.19
N CYS A 32 1.91 -20.24 4.36
CA CYS A 32 1.65 -21.16 3.26
C CYS A 32 0.17 -21.08 2.85
N GLY A 33 -0.19 -20.05 2.07
CA GLY A 33 -1.56 -19.85 1.61
C GLY A 33 -1.83 -18.41 1.13
N PRO A 34 -3.06 -18.11 0.68
CA PRO A 34 -3.42 -16.77 0.26
C PRO A 34 -3.50 -15.81 1.46
N VAL A 35 -2.86 -14.64 1.32
CA VAL A 35 -2.86 -13.58 2.32
C VAL A 35 -3.32 -12.26 1.69
N VAL A 36 -4.15 -11.51 2.42
CA VAL A 36 -4.49 -10.13 2.09
C VAL A 36 -3.96 -9.22 3.19
N VAL A 37 -3.08 -8.29 2.82
CA VAL A 37 -2.57 -7.25 3.73
C VAL A 37 -3.29 -5.94 3.42
N ASP A 38 -4.10 -5.47 4.37
CA ASP A 38 -4.77 -4.17 4.35
C ASP A 38 -3.78 -3.09 4.83
N CYS A 39 -3.04 -2.49 3.90
CA CYS A 39 -2.06 -1.45 4.20
C CYS A 39 -2.68 -0.06 4.14
N ARG A 40 -2.72 0.63 5.28
CA ARG A 40 -3.23 1.99 5.37
C ARG A 40 -2.13 2.99 5.01
N ILE A 41 -2.46 3.90 4.11
CA ILE A 41 -1.64 5.04 3.71
C ILE A 41 -2.51 6.30 3.79
N SER A 42 -1.89 7.47 3.88
CA SER A 42 -2.65 8.72 3.80
C SER A 42 -3.27 8.87 2.42
N GLU A 43 -4.49 9.39 2.36
CA GLU A 43 -5.15 9.75 1.12
C GLU A 43 -4.53 11.00 0.46
N ASP A 44 -3.72 11.74 1.21
CA ASP A 44 -3.02 12.94 0.74
C ASP A 44 -1.68 12.61 0.04
N GLU A 45 -1.27 11.34 -0.02
CA GLU A 45 -0.04 10.94 -0.72
C GLU A 45 -0.20 11.04 -2.25
N ASN A 46 0.75 11.69 -2.91
CA ASN A 46 0.72 11.94 -4.34
C ASN A 46 1.77 11.13 -5.09
N VAL A 47 1.44 10.74 -6.32
CA VAL A 47 2.42 10.12 -7.23
C VAL A 47 3.23 11.24 -7.90
N LEU A 48 4.52 11.29 -7.57
CA LEU A 48 5.48 12.26 -8.12
C LEU A 48 6.72 11.52 -8.69
N PRO A 49 7.40 12.10 -9.71
CA PRO A 49 7.06 13.35 -10.37
C PRO A 49 5.91 13.22 -11.37
N ILE A 50 5.29 14.35 -11.73
CA ILE A 50 4.24 14.43 -12.76
C ILE A 50 4.53 15.56 -13.76
N ILE A 51 4.29 15.31 -15.05
CA ILE A 51 4.17 16.36 -16.07
C ILE A 51 2.66 16.62 -16.25
N PRO A 52 2.15 17.80 -15.86
CA PRO A 52 0.72 18.09 -15.98
C PRO A 52 0.22 18.01 -17.43
N PRO A 53 -1.07 17.68 -17.66
CA PRO A 53 -1.63 17.59 -19.00
C PRO A 53 -1.39 18.86 -19.81
N GLY A 54 -0.86 18.70 -21.03
CA GLY A 54 -0.57 19.81 -21.94
C GLY A 54 0.75 20.55 -21.69
N LEU A 55 1.53 20.13 -20.69
CA LEU A 55 2.86 20.69 -20.41
C LEU A 55 3.99 19.78 -20.93
N THR A 56 5.22 20.26 -20.79
CA THR A 56 6.44 19.57 -21.25
C THR A 56 7.31 19.14 -20.06
N VAL A 57 8.38 18.39 -20.35
CA VAL A 57 9.33 17.92 -19.33
C VAL A 57 9.97 19.06 -18.53
N ASP A 58 10.12 20.24 -19.14
CA ASP A 58 10.69 21.43 -18.48
C ASP A 58 9.79 21.97 -17.35
N GLN A 59 8.56 21.48 -17.24
CA GLN A 59 7.53 21.89 -16.26
C GLN A 59 7.13 20.72 -15.35
N ILE A 60 8.05 19.79 -15.12
CA ILE A 60 7.88 18.66 -14.21
C ILE A 60 7.67 19.16 -12.77
N VAL A 61 6.68 18.59 -12.07
CA VAL A 61 6.45 18.83 -10.65
C VAL A 61 7.08 17.70 -9.86
N THR A 62 7.95 18.06 -8.90
CA THR A 62 8.69 17.11 -8.04
C THR A 62 8.23 17.12 -6.59
N ASP A 63 7.47 18.12 -6.20
CA ASP A 63 7.00 18.37 -4.83
C ASP A 63 5.65 19.12 -4.88
N MET A 64 4.84 18.92 -3.84
CA MET A 64 3.50 19.50 -3.66
C MET A 64 3.35 20.09 -2.27
#